data_AF-A0A228IB72-F1
#
_entry.id   AF-A0A228IB72-F1
#
_cell.length_a   1.000
_cell.length_b   1.000
_cell.length_c   1.000
_cell.angle_alpha   90.00
_cell.angle_beta   90.00
_cell.angle_gamma   90.00
#
_symmetry.space_group_name_H-M   'P 1'
#
loop_
_entity.id
_entity.type
_entity.pdbx_description
1 polymer ?
#
loop_
_entity_poly.entity_id
_entity_poly.type
_entity_poly.pdbx_seq_one_letter_code
_entity_poly.pdbx_strand_id
1 'polypeptide(L)' 'MNQYHRIETELAHVRNATQVLDEGRGQFPPRLEVCEPRYWITRLHAIRDLTIHHNYGHLTVQANELLAKLEKLRR' A
#
# COMPACT_ATOMS: atom_id res chain seq x y z
N MET A 1 -8.89 -11.73 16.05
CA MET A 1 -8.80 -10.74 14.95
C MET A 1 -9.13 -11.46 13.64
N ASN A 2 -10.18 -11.05 12.93
CA ASN A 2 -10.64 -11.72 11.70
C ASN A 2 -9.83 -11.27 10.47
N GLN A 3 -9.97 -11.98 9.35
CA GLN A 3 -9.23 -11.72 8.11
C GLN A 3 -9.47 -10.30 7.58
N TYR A 4 -10.71 -9.81 7.68
CA TYR A 4 -11.07 -8.44 7.30
C TYR A 4 -10.21 -7.40 8.04
N HIS A 5 -10.17 -7.47 9.38
CA HIS A 5 -9.45 -6.48 10.18
C HIS A 5 -7.92 -6.57 9.99
N ARG A 6 -7.39 -7.77 9.70
CA ARG A 6 -5.98 -7.94 9.31
C ARG A 6 -5.67 -7.17 8.03
N ILE A 7 -6.49 -7.34 7.00
CA ILE A 7 -6.30 -6.67 5.71
C ILE A 7 -6.50 -5.15 5.85
N GLU A 8 -7.49 -4.71 6.62
CA GLU A 8 -7.72 -3.30 6.93
C GLU A 8 -6.51 -2.66 7.64
N THR A 9 -5.95 -3.35 8.64
CA THR A 9 -4.74 -2.91 9.35
C THR A 9 -3.55 -2.82 8.40
N GLU A 10 -3.39 -3.80 7.51
CA GLU A 10 -2.31 -3.78 6.53
C GLU A 10 -2.46 -2.64 5.51
N LEU A 11 -3.69 -2.35 5.04
CA LEU A 11 -3.97 -1.19 4.19
C LEU A 11 -3.64 0.13 4.90
N ALA A 12 -3.99 0.26 6.18
CA ALA A 12 -3.64 1.42 6.98
C ALA A 12 -2.12 1.59 7.12
N HIS A 13 -1.39 0.48 7.32
CA HIS A 13 0.07 0.51 7.37
C HIS A 13 0.69 0.95 6.04
N VAL A 14 0.24 0.38 4.91
CA VAL A 14 0.74 0.79 3.59
C VAL A 14 0.44 2.27 3.34
N ARG A 15 -0.77 2.74 3.68
CA ARG A 15 -1.13 4.17 3.56
C ARG A 15 -0.15 5.06 4.33
N ASN A 16 0.12 4.74 5.59
CA ASN A 16 1.04 5.52 6.41
C ASN A 16 2.46 5.49 5.85
N ALA A 17 2.93 4.33 5.42
CA ALA A 17 4.26 4.21 4.80
C ALA A 17 4.36 5.05 3.53
N THR A 18 3.34 5.00 2.65
CA THR A 18 3.33 5.81 1.42
C THR A 18 3.31 7.30 1.69
N GLN A 19 2.61 7.76 2.72
CA GLN A 19 2.61 9.15 3.12
C GLN A 19 4.00 9.58 3.60
N VAL A 20 4.63 8.78 4.46
CA VAL A 20 6.00 9.03 4.93
C VAL A 20 7.01 9.06 3.77
N LEU A 21 6.85 8.19 2.77
CA LEU A 21 7.72 8.22 1.58
C LEU A 21 7.51 9.44 0.70
N ASP A 22 6.28 9.93 0.59
CA ASP A 22 6.00 11.16 -0.16
C ASP A 22 6.59 12.39 0.55
N GLU A 23 6.34 12.52 1.85
CA GLU A 23 6.82 13.63 2.68
C GLU A 23 8.34 13.62 2.89
N GLY A 24 8.95 12.43 3.00
CA GLY A 24 10.36 12.22 3.31
C GLY A 24 11.25 11.91 2.11
N ARG A 25 10.80 12.17 0.87
CA ARG A 25 11.62 11.96 -0.34
C ARG A 25 13.00 12.61 -0.18
N GLY A 26 14.05 11.81 -0.28
CA GLY A 26 15.45 12.24 -0.18
C GLY A 26 16.04 12.23 1.25
N GLN A 27 15.24 11.97 2.29
CA GLN A 27 15.73 11.80 3.66
C GLN A 27 16.04 10.35 4.01
N PHE A 28 15.45 9.40 3.26
CA PHE A 28 15.67 7.98 3.46
C PHE A 28 16.88 7.46 2.67
N PRO A 29 17.67 6.53 3.24
CA PRO A 29 18.74 5.87 2.50
C PRO A 29 18.18 5.10 1.30
N PRO A 30 18.71 5.29 0.07
CA PRO A 30 18.21 4.67 -1.15
C PRO A 30 18.49 3.15 -1.27
N ARG A 31 18.80 2.47 -0.15
CA ARG A 31 19.12 1.03 -0.12
C ARG A 31 18.10 0.20 0.63
N LEU A 32 17.09 0.82 1.23
CA LEU A 32 16.03 0.09 1.92
C LEU A 32 14.88 -0.15 0.94
N GLU A 33 14.54 -1.42 0.69
CA GLU A 33 13.43 -1.78 -0.22
C GLU A 33 12.10 -1.12 0.17
N VAL A 34 11.87 -0.95 1.47
CA VAL A 34 10.67 -0.26 2.00
C VAL A 34 10.62 1.23 1.65
N CYS A 35 11.72 1.80 1.16
CA CYS A 35 11.77 3.18 0.67
C CYS A 35 11.46 3.28 -0.83
N GLU A 36 11.44 2.15 -1.54
CA GLU A 36 11.14 2.10 -2.96
C GLU A 36 9.63 1.99 -3.19
N PRO A 37 9.00 2.90 -3.96
CA PRO A 37 7.58 2.82 -4.29
C PRO A 37 7.16 1.46 -4.89
N ARG A 38 8.09 0.80 -5.62
CA ARG A 38 7.86 -0.53 -6.22
C ARG A 38 7.55 -1.62 -5.19
N TYR A 39 8.18 -1.57 -4.01
CA TYR A 39 7.92 -2.53 -2.93
C TYR A 39 6.45 -2.46 -2.49
N TRP A 40 5.94 -1.25 -2.25
CA TRP A 40 4.57 -1.02 -1.81
C TRP A 40 3.53 -1.32 -2.89
N ILE A 41 3.85 -1.07 -4.16
CA ILE A 41 2.99 -1.43 -5.30
C ILE A 41 2.78 -2.95 -5.34
N THR A 42 3.85 -3.74 -5.28
CA THR A 42 3.76 -5.22 -5.26
C THR A 42 2.93 -5.70 -4.08
N ARG A 43 3.15 -5.12 -2.90
CA ARG A 43 2.40 -5.47 -1.68
C ARG A 43 0.91 -5.14 -1.80
N LEU A 44 0.55 -3.99 -2.36
CA LEU A 44 -0.84 -3.60 -2.59
C LEU A 44 -1.56 -4.47 -3.60
N HIS A 45 -0.87 -4.95 -4.64
CA HIS A 45 -1.47 -5.92 -5.56
C HIS A 45 -1.86 -7.21 -4.83
N ALA A 46 -0.98 -7.75 -3.98
CA ALA A 46 -1.29 -8.93 -3.18
C ALA A 46 -2.48 -8.68 -2.22
N ILE A 47 -2.52 -7.51 -1.56
CA ILE A 47 -3.64 -7.13 -0.68
C ILE A 47 -4.95 -7.03 -1.47
N ARG A 48 -4.94 -6.37 -2.63
CA ARG A 48 -6.12 -6.21 -3.50
C ARG A 48 -6.65 -7.57 -3.97
N ASP A 49 -5.77 -8.49 -4.33
CA ASP A 49 -6.19 -9.82 -4.78
C ASP A 49 -6.84 -10.60 -3.63
N LEU A 50 -6.35 -10.45 -2.39
CA LEU A 50 -7.00 -10.98 -1.19
C LEU A 50 -8.36 -10.32 -0.92
N THR A 51 -8.50 -9.00 -1.08
CA THR A 51 -9.79 -8.32 -0.86
C THR A 51 -10.82 -8.75 -1.90
N ILE A 52 -10.42 -8.97 -3.15
CA ILE A 52 -11.27 -9.52 -4.22
C ILE A 52 -11.70 -10.95 -3.87
N HIS A 53 -10.75 -11.81 -3.49
CA HIS A 53 -11.04 -13.20 -3.13
C HIS A 53 -12.08 -13.32 -2.01
N HIS A 54 -12.03 -12.42 -1.03
CA HIS A 54 -12.96 -12.41 0.09
C HIS A 54 -14.22 -11.53 -0.11
N ASN A 55 -14.42 -10.94 -1.30
CA ASN A 55 -15.51 -10.01 -1.61
C ASN A 55 -15.57 -8.77 -0.68
N TYR A 56 -14.42 -8.29 -0.22
CA TYR A 56 -14.31 -7.09 0.61
C TYR A 56 -14.26 -5.82 -0.26
N GLY A 57 -15.38 -5.51 -0.92
CA GLY A 57 -15.45 -4.43 -1.93
C GLY A 57 -14.93 -3.07 -1.46
N HIS A 58 -15.24 -2.68 -0.22
CA HIS A 58 -14.72 -1.42 0.35
C HIS A 58 -13.18 -1.40 0.44
N LEU A 59 -12.56 -2.51 0.85
CA LEU A 59 -11.10 -2.62 0.96
C LEU A 59 -10.44 -2.68 -0.42
N THR A 60 -11.10 -3.29 -1.42
CA THR A 60 -10.64 -3.26 -2.82
C THR A 60 -10.58 -1.84 -3.37
N VAL A 61 -11.58 -1.00 -3.08
CA VAL A 61 -11.57 0.42 -3.50
C VAL A 61 -10.40 1.16 -2.85
N GLN A 62 -10.20 0.99 -1.53
CA GLN A 62 -9.06 1.60 -0.83
C GLN A 62 -7.71 1.17 -1.41
N ALA A 63 -7.54 -0.13 -1.73
CA ALA A 63 -6.32 -0.64 -2.34
C ALA A 63 -6.05 0.00 -3.71
N ASN A 64 -7.09 0.15 -4.54
CA ASN A 64 -6.97 0.80 -5.86
C ASN A 64 -6.60 2.29 -5.75
N GLU A 65 -7.16 3.01 -4.79
CA GLU A 65 -6.81 4.41 -4.53
C GLU A 65 -5.33 4.56 -4.11
N LEU A 66 -4.85 3.67 -3.24
CA LEU A 66 -3.44 3.66 -2.83
C LEU A 66 -2.50 3.31 -3.98
N LEU A 67 -2.86 2.33 -4.83
CA LEU A 67 -2.11 2.00 -6.04
C LEU A 67 -1.98 3.22 -6.97
N ALA A 68 -3.08 3.95 -7.19
CA ALA A 68 -3.06 5.16 -8.03
C ALA A 68 -2.16 6.26 -7.45
N LYS A 69 -2.10 6.41 -6.11
CA LYS A 69 -1.18 7.36 -5.45
C LYS A 69 0.28 6.95 -5.63
N LEU A 70 0.60 5.68 -5.39
CA LEU A 70 1.96 5.16 -5.55
C LEU A 70 2.47 5.21 -7.00
N GLU A 71 1.61 4.97 -7.98
CA GLU A 71 1.98 5.11 -9.40
C GLU A 71 2.33 6.56 -9.76
N LYS A 72 1.70 7.55 -9.13
CA LYS A 72 2.14 8.96 -9.25
C LYS A 72 3.50 9.18 -8.61
N LEU A 73 3.79 8.49 -7.49
CA LEU A 73 5.09 8.58 -6.84
C LEU A 73 6.22 7.89 -7.63
N ARG A 74 5.91 6.99 -8.56
CA ARG A 74 6.94 6.38 -9.42
C ARG A 74 7.48 7.35 -10.48
N ARG A 75 6.76 8.43 -10.78
CA ARG A 75 7.16 9.46 -11.74
C ARG A 75 8.00 10.54 -11.07
#